data_AF-A0AAV2ZC51-F1
#
_entry.id   AF-A0AAV2ZC51-F1
#
_cell.length_a   1.000
_cell.length_b   1.000
_cell.length_c   1.000
_cell.angle_alpha   90.00
_cell.angle_beta   90.00
_cell.angle_gamma   90.00
#
_symmetry.space_group_name_H-M   'P 1'
#
loop_
_entity.id
_entity.type
_entity.pdbx_description
1 polymer ?
#
loop_
_entity_poly.entity_id
_entity_poly.type
_entity_poly.pdbx_seq_one_letter_code
_entity_poly.pdbx_strand_id
1 'polypeptide(L)'
;MWKSFFVNWDWRRLWMLSLTIFISAQLVLAIPCGLGLVRQDWSYFLLVAVRQLPKGWAQVLLVVLPTEIADIGREGVMIGLVTSFCTLISIAGRSFWETLSEAAGGSVSLESIREDSSATRNRVVISAVVFAVINLLGVSMVLFLPSQKLDAQQLRSFGGYNPKARNVVIGFFLGLVCYAFVANVTAI
;
A
#
# COMPACT_ATOMS: atom_id res chain seq x y z
N MET A 1 -1.73 25.67 2.17
CA MET A 1 -0.42 25.22 1.63
C MET A 1 -0.54 24.26 0.46
N TRP A 2 -1.26 23.13 0.56
CA TRP A 2 -1.42 22.17 -0.55
C TRP A 2 -1.90 22.80 -1.87
N LYS A 3 -3.00 23.56 -1.83
CA LYS A 3 -3.57 24.25 -3.01
C LYS A 3 -2.65 25.30 -3.65
N SER A 4 -1.57 25.72 -2.99
CA SER A 4 -0.63 26.70 -3.56
C SER A 4 0.55 26.06 -4.28
N PHE A 5 0.97 24.85 -3.87
CA PHE A 5 2.18 24.21 -4.37
C PHE A 5 1.92 22.98 -5.26
N PHE A 6 0.78 22.29 -5.07
CA PHE A 6 0.53 20.96 -5.68
C PHE A 6 -0.58 20.93 -6.72
N VAL A 7 -1.15 22.09 -7.10
CA VAL A 7 -2.33 22.16 -8.00
C VAL A 7 -2.03 21.70 -9.43
N ASN A 8 -0.80 21.89 -9.92
CA ASN A 8 -0.39 21.56 -11.29
C ASN A 8 0.61 20.40 -11.38
N TRP A 9 0.77 19.63 -10.31
CA TRP A 9 1.75 18.54 -10.31
C TRP A 9 1.16 17.22 -10.75
N ASP A 10 1.96 16.43 -11.47
CA ASP A 10 1.54 15.14 -11.98
C ASP A 10 1.35 14.17 -10.81
N TRP A 11 0.10 13.76 -10.59
CA TRP A 11 -0.27 12.85 -9.51
C TRP A 11 0.43 11.50 -9.64
N ARG A 12 0.64 11.04 -10.88
CA ARG A 12 1.45 9.86 -11.19
C ARG A 12 2.87 9.98 -10.62
N ARG A 13 3.54 11.12 -10.82
CA ARG A 13 4.91 11.33 -10.36
C ARG A 13 4.97 11.37 -8.83
N LEU A 14 3.97 11.95 -8.17
CA LEU A 14 3.89 11.97 -6.71
C LEU A 14 3.71 10.57 -6.11
N TRP A 15 2.84 9.75 -6.72
CA TRP A 15 2.65 8.36 -6.32
C TRP A 15 3.89 7.51 -6.60
N MET A 16 4.50 7.66 -7.78
CA MET A 16 5.73 6.95 -8.13
C MET A 16 6.86 7.30 -7.18
N LEU A 17 7.08 8.59 -6.89
CA LEU A 17 8.11 9.03 -5.94
C LEU A 17 7.87 8.43 -4.55
N SER A 18 6.62 8.44 -4.07
CA SER A 18 6.25 7.84 -2.79
C SER A 18 6.60 6.35 -2.72
N LEU A 19 6.21 5.59 -3.76
CA LEU A 19 6.44 4.16 -3.84
C LEU A 19 7.92 3.83 -4.00
N THR A 20 8.65 4.60 -4.81
CA THR A 20 10.10 4.42 -4.98
C THR A 20 10.83 4.65 -3.67
N ILE A 21 10.53 5.73 -2.94
CA ILE A 21 11.12 6.00 -1.61
C ILE A 21 10.75 4.89 -0.63
N PHE A 22 9.52 4.38 -0.67
CA PHE A 22 9.06 3.30 0.20
C PHE A 22 9.80 1.98 -0.07
N ILE A 23 9.95 1.60 -1.33
CA ILE A 23 10.66 0.38 -1.75
C ILE A 23 12.16 0.51 -1.45
N SER A 24 12.77 1.66 -1.79
CA SER A 24 14.20 1.88 -1.54
C SER A 24 14.49 1.88 -0.04
N ALA A 25 13.64 2.54 0.76
CA ALA A 25 13.73 2.51 2.21
C ALA A 25 13.53 1.10 2.76
N GLN A 26 12.77 0.21 2.12
CA GLN A 26 12.69 -1.18 2.57
C GLN A 26 13.96 -1.97 2.21
N LEU A 27 14.48 -1.82 0.99
CA LEU A 27 15.59 -2.62 0.47
C LEU A 27 16.95 -2.25 1.07
N VAL A 28 17.26 -0.95 1.19
CA VAL A 28 18.52 -0.42 1.78
C VAL A 28 18.73 -0.90 3.22
N LEU A 29 17.70 -1.48 3.81
CA LEU A 29 17.47 -1.56 5.22
C LEU A 29 17.21 -3.01 5.65
N ALA A 30 16.41 -3.76 4.89
CA ALA A 30 16.25 -5.20 5.07
C ALA A 30 17.50 -6.00 4.69
N ILE A 31 18.24 -5.56 3.67
CA ILE A 31 19.42 -6.29 3.17
C ILE A 31 20.58 -6.26 4.19
N PRO A 32 21.01 -5.10 4.75
CA PRO A 32 22.10 -5.09 5.73
C PRO A 32 21.74 -5.76 7.06
N CYS A 33 20.47 -5.70 7.46
CA CYS A 33 19.94 -6.39 8.63
C CYS A 33 19.99 -7.92 8.42
N GLY A 34 19.54 -8.42 7.26
CA GLY A 34 19.64 -9.83 6.89
C GLY A 34 21.08 -10.33 6.73
N LEU A 35 22.00 -9.46 6.28
CA LEU A 35 23.43 -9.77 6.19
C LEU A 35 24.19 -9.60 7.52
N GLY A 36 23.52 -9.14 8.59
CA GLY A 36 24.10 -9.07 9.93
C GLY A 36 25.18 -7.99 10.07
N LEU A 37 25.20 -7.02 9.15
CA LEU A 37 26.16 -5.93 9.10
C LEU A 37 25.83 -4.82 10.12
N VAL A 38 24.57 -4.73 10.55
CA VAL A 38 24.09 -3.70 11.47
C VAL A 38 23.36 -4.38 12.64
N ARG A 39 23.90 -4.22 13.86
CA ARG A 39 23.45 -4.91 15.09
C ARG A 39 23.06 -3.95 16.22
N GLN A 40 22.81 -2.68 15.91
CA GLN A 40 22.45 -1.67 16.92
C GLN A 40 20.95 -1.37 16.90
N ASP A 41 20.31 -1.30 18.06
CA ASP A 41 18.86 -1.05 18.21
C ASP A 41 18.40 0.26 17.55
N TRP A 42 19.27 1.27 17.54
CA TRP A 42 19.01 2.55 16.87
C TRP A 42 18.75 2.39 15.37
N SER A 43 19.40 1.43 14.72
CA SER A 43 19.17 1.17 13.30
C SER A 43 17.73 0.73 13.04
N TYR A 44 17.17 -0.10 13.91
CA TYR A 44 15.77 -0.57 13.83
C TYR A 44 14.76 0.55 14.12
N PHE A 45 15.08 1.45 15.04
CA PHE A 45 14.24 2.62 15.27
C PHE A 45 14.22 3.56 14.05
N LEU A 46 15.39 3.89 13.51
CA LEU A 46 15.53 4.76 12.34
C LEU A 46 14.89 4.12 11.10
N LEU A 47 14.99 2.79 10.98
CA LEU A 47 14.27 1.94 10.02
C LEU A 47 12.77 2.18 10.02
N VAL A 48 12.14 2.07 11.19
CA VAL A 48 10.68 2.27 11.32
C VAL A 48 10.35 3.72 10.99
N ALA A 49 11.11 4.68 11.49
CA ALA A 49 10.86 6.12 11.26
C ALA A 49 10.89 6.48 9.77
N VAL A 50 11.93 6.09 9.02
CA VAL A 50 12.07 6.38 7.59
C VAL A 50 10.94 5.73 6.78
N ARG A 51 10.48 4.55 7.19
CA ARG A 51 9.34 3.86 6.54
C ARG A 51 8.02 4.61 6.72
N GLN A 52 7.82 5.32 7.83
CA GLN A 52 6.56 6.04 8.07
C GLN A 52 6.43 7.30 7.20
N LEU A 53 7.52 7.92 6.78
CA LEU A 53 7.49 9.12 5.94
C LEU A 53 6.75 8.92 4.60
N PRO A 54 7.12 7.94 3.74
CA PRO A 54 6.40 7.71 2.49
C PRO A 54 4.98 7.18 2.72
N LYS A 55 4.72 6.47 3.83
CA LYS A 55 3.34 6.06 4.20
C LYS A 55 2.47 7.27 4.50
N GLY A 56 2.95 8.20 5.32
CA GLY A 56 2.25 9.44 5.62
C GLY A 56 2.01 10.27 4.36
N TRP A 57 3.00 10.33 3.47
CA TRP A 57 2.86 10.99 2.17
C TRP A 57 1.76 10.35 1.31
N ALA A 58 1.75 9.02 1.18
CA ALA A 58 0.71 8.29 0.46
C ALA A 58 -0.69 8.49 1.08
N GLN A 59 -0.79 8.57 2.41
CA GLN A 59 -2.05 8.88 3.10
C GLN A 59 -2.57 10.28 2.79
N VAL A 60 -1.68 11.28 2.70
CA VAL A 60 -2.08 12.64 2.26
C VAL A 60 -2.65 12.60 0.84
N LEU A 61 -1.97 11.92 -0.09
CA LEU A 61 -2.47 11.75 -1.46
C LEU A 61 -3.82 11.02 -1.50
N LEU A 62 -4.00 10.01 -0.66
CA LEU A 62 -5.23 9.22 -0.57
C LEU A 62 -6.44 10.06 -0.14
N VAL A 63 -6.24 11.08 0.70
CA VAL A 63 -7.32 11.97 1.14
C VAL A 63 -7.53 13.10 0.12
N VAL A 64 -6.45 13.72 -0.35
CA VAL A 64 -6.57 14.94 -1.14
C VAL A 64 -7.04 14.67 -2.57
N LEU A 65 -6.56 13.61 -3.22
CA LEU A 65 -6.93 13.34 -4.61
C LEU A 65 -8.44 13.08 -4.78
N PRO A 66 -9.10 12.24 -3.95
CA PRO A 66 -10.54 12.06 -4.05
C PRO A 66 -11.34 13.34 -3.77
N THR A 67 -10.89 14.20 -2.84
CA THR A 67 -11.58 15.47 -2.57
C THR A 67 -11.56 16.41 -3.77
N GLU A 68 -10.47 16.43 -4.53
CA GLU A 68 -10.32 17.31 -5.70
C GLU A 68 -11.11 16.82 -6.92
N ILE A 69 -11.49 15.53 -6.95
CA ILE A 69 -12.30 14.91 -8.01
C ILE A 69 -13.80 14.94 -7.66
N ALA A 70 -14.13 14.88 -6.37
CA ALA A 70 -15.51 14.81 -5.88
C ALA A 70 -16.31 16.09 -6.17
N ASP A 71 -17.64 15.96 -6.25
CA ASP A 71 -18.52 17.12 -6.28
C ASP A 71 -18.50 17.85 -4.95
N ILE A 72 -18.71 19.17 -5.03
CA ILE A 72 -18.93 20.02 -3.86
C ILE A 72 -20.06 19.42 -3.02
N GLY A 73 -19.76 19.14 -1.76
CA GLY A 73 -20.71 18.52 -0.81
C GLY A 73 -20.73 16.98 -0.80
N ARG A 74 -19.96 16.29 -1.65
CA ARG A 74 -19.83 14.82 -1.66
C ARG A 74 -18.41 14.32 -1.40
N GLU A 75 -17.51 15.22 -1.04
CA GLU A 75 -16.09 14.93 -0.77
C GLU A 75 -15.91 13.85 0.31
N GLY A 76 -16.64 13.96 1.42
CA GLY A 76 -16.54 12.99 2.53
C GLY A 76 -16.96 11.57 2.13
N VAL A 77 -17.96 11.42 1.26
CA VAL A 77 -18.39 10.11 0.76
C VAL A 77 -17.31 9.47 -0.10
N MET A 78 -16.68 10.24 -0.99
CA MET A 78 -15.59 9.75 -1.84
C MET A 78 -14.35 9.35 -1.03
N ILE A 79 -13.95 10.19 -0.06
CA ILE A 79 -12.83 9.87 0.84
C ILE A 79 -13.13 8.59 1.62
N GLY A 80 -14.33 8.50 2.22
CA GLY A 80 -14.75 7.34 3.00
C GLY A 80 -14.74 6.06 2.17
N LEU A 81 -15.29 6.10 0.95
CA LEU A 81 -15.30 4.96 0.05
C LEU A 81 -13.88 4.51 -0.32
N VAL A 82 -13.01 5.43 -0.75
CA VAL A 82 -11.63 5.13 -1.14
C VAL A 82 -10.83 4.58 0.04
N THR A 83 -10.96 5.20 1.21
CA THR A 83 -10.29 4.76 2.45
C THR A 83 -10.75 3.37 2.88
N SER A 84 -12.06 3.09 2.76
CA SER A 84 -12.63 1.77 3.06
C SER A 84 -12.06 0.71 2.12
N PHE A 85 -12.00 1.01 0.82
CA PHE A 85 -11.37 0.15 -0.19
C PHE A 85 -9.92 -0.18 0.16
N CYS A 86 -9.11 0.84 0.46
CA CYS A 86 -7.71 0.64 0.82
C CYS A 86 -7.54 -0.17 2.11
N THR A 87 -8.41 0.04 3.09
CA THR A 87 -8.37 -0.70 4.36
C THR A 87 -8.72 -2.17 4.14
N LEU A 88 -9.77 -2.47 3.39
CA LEU A 88 -10.17 -3.83 3.07
C LEU A 88 -9.10 -4.58 2.27
N ILE A 89 -8.50 -3.92 1.26
CA ILE A 89 -7.37 -4.49 0.52
C ILE A 89 -6.18 -4.76 1.44
N SER A 90 -5.90 -3.86 2.38
CA SER A 90 -4.79 -4.02 3.33
C SER A 90 -5.00 -5.21 4.28
N ILE A 91 -6.23 -5.37 4.79
CA ILE A 91 -6.62 -6.54 5.60
C ILE A 91 -6.46 -7.80 4.76
N ALA A 92 -7.00 -7.80 3.53
CA ALA A 92 -6.97 -8.96 2.67
C ALA A 92 -5.56 -9.39 2.26
N GLY A 93 -4.70 -8.42 1.94
CA GLY A 93 -3.31 -8.67 1.62
C GLY A 93 -2.52 -9.21 2.81
N ARG A 94 -2.80 -8.72 4.02
CA ARG A 94 -2.14 -9.19 5.24
C ARG A 94 -2.54 -10.62 5.59
N SER A 95 -3.84 -10.93 5.63
CA SER A 95 -4.30 -12.29 5.93
C SER A 95 -3.84 -13.28 4.88
N PHE A 96 -3.89 -12.89 3.59
CA PHE A 96 -3.36 -13.72 2.51
C PHE A 96 -1.87 -14.00 2.69
N TRP A 97 -1.08 -12.99 3.05
CA TRP A 97 0.35 -13.15 3.33
C TRP A 97 0.61 -14.06 4.52
N GLU A 98 -0.15 -13.90 5.61
CA GLU A 98 -0.04 -14.74 6.81
C GLU A 98 -0.33 -16.21 6.46
N THR A 99 -1.47 -16.50 5.81
CA THR A 99 -1.82 -17.87 5.35
C THR A 99 -0.77 -18.45 4.39
N LEU A 100 -0.26 -17.65 3.45
CA LEU A 100 0.78 -18.09 2.53
C LEU A 100 2.09 -18.41 3.26
N SER A 101 2.46 -17.60 4.25
CA SER A 101 3.68 -17.80 5.04
C SER A 101 3.61 -19.06 5.91
N GLU A 102 2.43 -19.38 6.45
CA GLU A 102 2.16 -20.63 7.18
C GLU A 102 2.24 -21.84 6.24
N ALA A 103 1.55 -21.77 5.09
CA ALA A 103 1.54 -22.85 4.11
C ALA A 103 2.95 -23.14 3.53
N ALA A 104 3.79 -22.12 3.39
CA ALA A 104 5.17 -22.26 2.93
C ALA A 104 6.15 -22.75 4.02
N GLY A 105 5.68 -23.09 5.22
CA GLY A 105 6.54 -23.49 6.36
C GLY A 105 7.46 -22.37 6.85
N GLY A 106 7.10 -21.12 6.52
CA GLY A 106 7.88 -19.91 6.72
C GLY A 106 7.47 -19.13 7.97
N SER A 107 6.62 -19.67 8.84
CA SER A 107 6.25 -19.00 10.09
C SER A 107 7.51 -18.73 10.91
N VAL A 108 7.78 -17.44 11.14
CA VAL A 108 8.89 -16.99 11.96
C VAL A 108 8.36 -16.89 13.38
N SER A 109 8.59 -17.91 14.20
CA SER A 109 8.27 -17.88 15.62
C SER A 109 9.13 -16.85 16.35
N LEU A 110 8.60 -16.24 17.40
CA LEU A 110 9.32 -15.31 18.28
C LEU A 110 10.60 -15.96 18.87
N GLU A 111 10.60 -17.28 19.07
CA GLU A 111 11.79 -18.04 19.47
C GLU A 111 12.84 -18.07 18.36
N SER A 112 12.44 -18.32 17.10
CA SER A 112 13.36 -18.32 15.95
C SER A 112 13.98 -16.96 15.62
N ILE A 113 13.36 -15.86 16.10
CA ILE A 113 13.92 -14.50 16.04
C ILE A 113 14.95 -14.30 17.16
N ARG A 114 14.65 -14.78 18.38
CA ARG A 114 15.56 -14.69 19.53
C ARG A 114 16.82 -15.54 19.35
N GLU A 115 16.70 -16.66 18.66
CA GLU A 115 17.81 -17.55 18.32
C GLU A 115 18.74 -16.98 17.22
N ASP A 116 18.35 -15.88 16.54
CA ASP A 116 19.10 -15.21 15.45
C ASP A 116 19.74 -16.19 14.45
N SER A 117 18.98 -17.22 14.03
CA SER A 117 19.49 -18.23 13.10
C SER A 117 19.71 -17.66 11.69
N SER A 118 20.71 -18.18 10.97
CA SER A 118 20.98 -17.80 9.57
C SER A 118 19.80 -18.10 8.64
N ALA A 119 18.99 -19.12 8.96
CA ALA A 119 17.77 -19.46 8.23
C ALA A 119 16.69 -18.38 8.40
N THR A 120 16.49 -17.85 9.61
CA THR A 120 15.55 -16.75 9.90
C THR A 120 15.95 -15.50 9.11
N ARG A 121 17.25 -15.19 9.05
CA ARG A 121 17.78 -14.03 8.32
C ARG A 121 17.53 -14.13 6.81
N ASN A 122 17.73 -15.30 6.21
CA ASN A 122 17.41 -15.50 4.79
C ASN A 122 15.91 -15.35 4.51
N ARG A 123 15.03 -15.81 5.40
CA ARG A 123 13.57 -15.62 5.27
C ARG A 123 13.18 -14.13 5.32
N VAL A 124 13.82 -13.33 6.16
CA VAL A 124 13.59 -11.87 6.23
C VAL A 124 14.03 -11.19 4.92
N VAL A 125 15.17 -11.58 4.34
CA VAL A 125 15.61 -11.03 3.05
C VAL A 125 14.66 -11.43 1.92
N ILE A 126 14.24 -12.70 1.86
CA ILE A 126 13.29 -13.18 0.85
C ILE A 126 11.96 -12.43 0.94
N SER A 127 11.41 -12.26 2.15
CA SER A 127 10.16 -11.51 2.32
C SER A 127 10.30 -10.04 1.92
N ALA A 128 11.44 -9.40 2.19
CA ALA A 128 11.71 -8.03 1.73
C ALA A 128 11.80 -7.93 0.19
N VAL A 129 12.37 -8.93 -0.48
CA VAL A 129 12.43 -8.99 -1.95
C VAL A 129 11.04 -9.21 -2.53
N VAL A 130 10.26 -10.15 -1.99
CA VAL A 130 8.87 -10.39 -2.43
C VAL A 130 8.03 -9.13 -2.26
N PHE A 131 8.16 -8.44 -1.12
CA PHE A 131 7.53 -7.14 -0.90
C PHE A 131 7.93 -6.11 -1.98
N ALA A 132 9.22 -6.01 -2.31
CA ALA A 132 9.67 -5.07 -3.33
C ALA A 132 9.10 -5.40 -4.71
N VAL A 133 9.06 -6.69 -5.09
CA VAL A 133 8.46 -7.14 -6.36
C VAL A 133 6.97 -6.80 -6.43
N ILE A 134 6.20 -7.08 -5.38
CA ILE A 134 4.77 -6.77 -5.33
C ILE A 134 4.54 -5.25 -5.44
N ASN A 135 5.33 -4.44 -4.73
CA ASN A 135 5.19 -2.98 -4.80
C ASN A 135 5.61 -2.43 -6.18
N LEU A 136 6.62 -3.02 -6.85
CA LEU A 136 6.99 -2.66 -8.23
C LEU A 136 5.87 -3.01 -9.23
N LEU A 137 5.20 -4.14 -9.06
CA LEU A 137 3.98 -4.44 -9.82
C LEU A 137 2.89 -3.39 -9.55
N GLY A 138 2.77 -2.93 -8.30
CA GLY A 138 1.89 -1.80 -7.94
C GLY A 138 2.24 -0.50 -8.67
N VAL A 139 3.52 -0.19 -8.89
CA VAL A 139 3.94 0.99 -9.67
C VAL A 139 3.40 0.94 -11.11
N SER A 140 3.31 -0.24 -11.72
CA SER A 140 2.73 -0.37 -13.07
C SER A 140 1.25 0.05 -13.10
N MET A 141 0.51 -0.16 -12.01
CA MET A 141 -0.90 0.25 -11.89
C MET A 141 -1.06 1.77 -11.75
N VAL A 142 -0.03 2.49 -11.29
CA VAL A 142 -0.05 3.97 -11.24
C VAL A 142 -0.16 4.57 -12.64
N LEU A 143 0.27 3.87 -13.69
CA LEU A 143 0.13 4.32 -15.07
C LEU A 143 -1.33 4.46 -15.51
N PHE A 144 -2.24 3.68 -14.92
CA PHE A 144 -3.67 3.79 -15.18
C PHE A 144 -4.33 4.99 -14.48
N LEU A 145 -3.67 5.58 -13.47
CA LEU A 145 -4.19 6.75 -12.77
C LEU A 145 -4.18 7.97 -13.73
N PRO A 146 -5.18 8.87 -13.72
CA PRO A 146 -5.08 10.12 -14.48
C PRO A 146 -3.85 10.93 -14.06
N SER A 147 -3.22 11.63 -15.02
CA SER A 147 -1.94 12.31 -14.76
C SER A 147 -2.13 13.56 -13.92
N GLN A 148 -3.24 14.27 -14.12
CA GLN A 148 -3.52 15.54 -13.47
C GLN A 148 -5.00 15.65 -13.10
N LYS A 149 -5.30 16.67 -12.28
CA LYS A 149 -6.67 17.01 -11.86
C LYS A 149 -7.61 17.21 -13.05
N LEU A 150 -7.15 17.92 -14.08
CA LEU A 150 -7.96 18.22 -15.27
C LEU A 150 -8.37 16.94 -16.00
N ASP A 151 -7.42 16.03 -16.24
CA ASP A 151 -7.69 14.74 -16.89
C ASP A 151 -8.71 13.91 -16.10
N ALA A 152 -8.59 13.89 -14.77
CA ALA A 152 -9.52 13.17 -13.89
C ALA A 152 -10.94 13.74 -13.98
N GLN A 153 -11.06 15.07 -14.01
CA GLN A 153 -12.35 15.75 -14.17
C GLN A 153 -12.95 15.53 -15.56
N GLN A 154 -12.13 15.55 -16.62
CA GLN A 154 -12.57 15.26 -17.98
C GLN A 154 -13.02 13.81 -18.14
N LEU A 155 -12.28 12.85 -17.58
CA LEU A 155 -12.69 11.45 -17.60
C LEU A 155 -13.99 11.24 -16.84
N ARG A 156 -14.21 12.00 -15.77
CA ARG A 156 -15.46 11.96 -15.02
C ARG A 156 -16.64 12.57 -15.80
N SER A 157 -16.44 13.69 -16.49
CA SER A 157 -17.51 14.37 -17.23
C SER A 157 -17.82 13.70 -18.58
N PHE A 158 -16.81 13.12 -19.23
CA PHE A 158 -16.92 12.58 -20.60
C PHE A 158 -16.71 11.07 -20.71
N GLY A 159 -16.28 10.37 -19.64
CA GLY A 159 -15.89 8.95 -19.69
C GLY A 159 -17.03 7.95 -19.90
N GLY A 160 -18.26 8.43 -20.10
CA GLY A 160 -19.43 7.59 -20.33
C GLY A 160 -19.81 6.73 -19.11
N TYR A 161 -20.94 6.03 -19.23
CA TYR A 161 -21.42 5.15 -18.18
C TYR A 161 -21.37 3.70 -18.64
N ASN A 162 -20.52 2.88 -18.00
CA ASN A 162 -20.44 1.45 -18.28
C ASN A 162 -21.06 0.63 -17.12
N PRO A 163 -22.26 0.06 -17.30
CA PRO A 163 -22.95 -0.66 -16.23
C PRO A 163 -22.23 -1.95 -15.82
N LYS A 164 -21.46 -2.57 -16.72
CA LYS A 164 -20.65 -3.76 -16.40
C LYS A 164 -19.50 -3.39 -15.45
N ALA A 165 -18.77 -2.33 -15.77
CA ALA A 165 -17.67 -1.85 -14.94
C ALA A 165 -18.15 -1.47 -13.53
N ARG A 166 -19.29 -0.78 -13.43
CA ARG A 166 -19.93 -0.47 -12.14
C ARG A 166 -20.20 -1.74 -11.32
N ASN A 167 -20.85 -2.74 -11.91
CA ASN A 167 -21.21 -3.97 -11.20
C ASN A 167 -19.95 -4.74 -10.76
N VAL A 168 -18.90 -4.76 -11.57
CA VAL A 168 -17.61 -5.39 -11.21
C VAL A 168 -16.98 -4.70 -10.01
N VAL A 169 -16.94 -3.37 -9.98
CA VAL A 169 -16.36 -2.60 -8.85
C VAL A 169 -17.17 -2.82 -7.57
N ILE A 170 -18.51 -2.81 -7.65
CA ILE A 170 -19.37 -3.07 -6.49
C ILE A 170 -19.20 -4.50 -5.99
N GLY A 171 -19.21 -5.48 -6.90
CA GLY A 171 -19.02 -6.89 -6.55
C GLY A 171 -17.65 -7.15 -5.92
N PHE A 172 -16.60 -6.52 -6.46
CA PHE A 172 -15.26 -6.60 -5.89
C PHE A 172 -15.20 -5.98 -4.48
N PHE A 173 -15.82 -4.82 -4.26
CA PHE A 173 -15.90 -4.22 -2.93
C PHE A 173 -16.62 -5.11 -1.93
N LEU A 174 -17.81 -5.63 -2.29
CA LEU A 174 -18.58 -6.52 -1.42
C LEU A 174 -17.83 -7.82 -1.14
N GLY A 175 -17.15 -8.37 -2.15
CA GLY A 175 -16.28 -9.53 -1.99
C GLY A 175 -15.15 -9.28 -0.98
N LEU A 176 -14.50 -8.11 -1.05
CA LEU A 176 -13.50 -7.71 -0.08
C LEU A 176 -14.07 -7.54 1.33
N VAL A 177 -15.28 -7.01 1.48
CA VAL A 177 -15.98 -6.92 2.78
C VAL A 177 -16.22 -8.31 3.36
N CYS A 178 -16.80 -9.22 2.57
CA CYS A 178 -17.04 -10.60 3.00
C CYS A 178 -15.74 -11.30 3.38
N TYR A 179 -14.70 -11.15 2.56
CA TYR A 179 -13.39 -11.75 2.84
C TYR A 179 -12.77 -11.19 4.12
N ALA A 180 -12.76 -9.86 4.29
CA ALA A 180 -12.23 -9.22 5.50
C ALA A 180 -13.04 -9.63 6.74
N PHE A 181 -14.35 -9.81 6.62
CA PHE A 181 -15.18 -10.32 7.72
C PHE A 181 -14.76 -11.74 8.11
N VAL A 182 -14.64 -12.65 7.14
CA VAL A 182 -14.18 -14.04 7.39
C VAL A 182 -12.79 -14.04 8.01
N ALA A 183 -11.84 -13.31 7.44
CA ALA A 183 -10.47 -13.23 7.92
C ALA A 183 -10.38 -12.72 9.36
N ASN A 184 -11.17 -11.70 9.72
CA ASN A 184 -11.23 -11.21 11.09
C ASN A 184 -11.85 -12.23 12.05
N VAL A 185 -12.90 -12.94 11.63
CA VAL A 185 -13.53 -13.99 12.47
C VAL A 185 -12.57 -15.17 12.69
N THR A 186 -11.81 -15.58 11.69
CA THR A 186 -10.83 -16.68 11.82
C THR A 186 -9.58 -16.31 12.62
N ALA A 187 -9.31 -15.02 12.77
CA ALA A 187 -8.17 -14.52 13.54
C ALA A 187 -8.47 -14.39 15.05
N ILE A 188 -9.74 -14.50 15.46
CA ILE A 188 -10.22 -14.55 16.85
C ILE A 188 -10.22 -16.00 17.31
#